data_AF-A0A963YWX4-F1
#
_entry.id   AF-A0A963YWX4-F1
#
_cell.length_a   1.000
_cell.length_b   1.000
_cell.length_c   1.000
_cell.angle_alpha   90.00
_cell.angle_beta   90.00
_cell.angle_gamma   90.00
#
_symmetry.space_group_name_H-M   'P 1'
#
loop_
_entity.id
_entity.type
_entity.pdbx_description
1 polymer ?
#
loop_
_entity_poly.entity_id
_entity_poly.type
_entity_poly.pdbx_seq_one_letter_code
_entity_poly.pdbx_strand_id
1 'polypeptide(L)'
;MNFNAAQKLVGALYGNILHRDADQDGFNYNVHGLTNNLVSVKEIMYEFFTSEEFFKKFVVNQTPNELSRNLLACFFGASDVVSADLLRVRDNMIKAGLPGVVTALMEDPRFFDRHGSHGVPRYEEKVQILIGA
;
A
#
# COMPACT_ATOMS: atom_id res chain seq x y z
N MET A 1 9.73 6.52 16.85
CA MET A 1 8.75 5.58 17.46
C MET A 1 9.48 4.70 18.50
N ASN A 2 8.82 4.08 19.51
CA ASN A 2 9.54 3.14 20.40
C ASN A 2 9.74 1.77 19.71
N PHE A 3 10.72 1.00 20.18
CA PHE A 3 11.12 -0.27 19.55
C PHE A 3 9.97 -1.27 19.40
N ASN A 4 9.17 -1.49 20.46
CA ASN A 4 8.05 -2.44 20.42
C ASN A 4 6.97 -2.02 19.42
N ALA A 5 6.68 -0.71 19.32
CA ALA A 5 5.74 -0.18 18.33
C ALA A 5 6.29 -0.33 16.91
N ALA A 6 7.59 -0.08 16.70
CA ALA A 6 8.25 -0.27 15.42
C ALA A 6 8.19 -1.74 14.96
N GLN A 7 8.47 -2.69 15.86
CA GLN A 7 8.38 -4.13 15.55
C GLN A 7 6.99 -4.55 15.08
N LYS A 8 5.94 -4.14 15.80
CA LYS A 8 4.55 -4.42 15.42
C LYS A 8 4.21 -3.82 14.06
N LEU A 9 4.68 -2.60 13.82
CA LEU A 9 4.39 -1.88 12.59
C LEU A 9 5.10 -2.50 11.38
N VAL A 10 6.38 -2.87 11.52
CA VAL A 10 7.12 -3.57 10.46
C VAL A 10 6.46 -4.91 10.14
N GLY A 11 6.06 -5.67 11.16
CA GLY A 11 5.27 -6.89 10.94
C GLY A 11 3.99 -6.64 10.15
N ALA A 12 3.25 -5.58 10.50
CA ALA A 12 2.04 -5.18 9.77
C ALA A 12 2.34 -4.75 8.32
N LEU A 13 3.43 -4.03 8.05
CA LEU A 13 3.84 -3.63 6.70
C LEU A 13 4.07 -4.85 5.79
N TYR A 14 4.87 -5.81 6.25
CA TYR A 14 5.13 -7.04 5.48
C TYR A 14 3.85 -7.87 5.29
N GLY A 15 3.09 -8.08 6.37
CA GLY A 15 1.88 -8.89 6.32
C GLY A 15 0.76 -8.29 5.48
N ASN A 16 0.54 -6.98 5.58
CA ASN A 16 -0.58 -6.31 4.92
C ASN A 16 -0.29 -5.93 3.47
N ILE A 17 0.97 -5.63 3.12
CA ILE A 17 1.34 -5.17 1.76
C ILE A 17 1.93 -6.30 0.92
N LEU A 18 2.82 -7.13 1.51
CA LEU A 18 3.56 -8.16 0.77
C LEU A 18 3.05 -9.60 1.02
N HIS A 19 2.08 -9.77 1.91
CA HIS A 19 1.47 -11.06 2.29
C HIS A 19 2.51 -12.10 2.71
N ARG A 20 3.48 -11.68 3.50
CA ARG A 20 4.47 -12.58 4.09
C ARG A 20 4.98 -12.05 5.42
N ASP A 21 5.71 -12.89 6.11
CA ASP A 21 6.55 -12.45 7.22
C ASP A 21 7.83 -11.78 6.69
N ALA A 22 8.33 -10.85 7.50
CA ALA A 22 9.61 -10.23 7.26
C ALA A 22 10.73 -11.27 7.39
N ASP A 23 11.72 -11.20 6.50
CA ASP A 23 13.01 -11.84 6.76
C ASP A 23 13.74 -11.08 7.88
N GLN A 24 14.68 -11.75 8.54
CA GLN A 24 15.33 -11.22 9.73
C GLN A 24 16.07 -9.89 9.47
N ASP A 25 16.72 -9.78 8.32
CA ASP A 25 17.52 -8.62 7.96
C ASP A 25 16.65 -7.42 7.60
N GLY A 26 15.65 -7.60 6.73
CA GLY A 26 14.67 -6.58 6.38
C GLY A 26 13.84 -6.13 7.58
N PHE A 27 13.50 -7.05 8.48
CA PHE A 27 12.85 -6.70 9.74
C PHE A 27 13.72 -5.79 10.60
N ASN A 28 14.97 -6.20 10.85
CA ASN A 28 15.91 -5.45 11.68
C ASN A 28 16.22 -4.07 11.09
N TYR A 29 16.43 -3.99 9.78
CA TYR A 29 16.69 -2.74 9.07
C TYR A 29 15.54 -1.74 9.26
N ASN A 30 14.30 -2.16 8.98
CA ASN A 30 13.13 -1.30 9.07
C ASN A 30 12.81 -0.91 10.54
N VAL A 31 12.93 -1.84 11.49
CA VAL A 31 12.73 -1.54 12.92
C VAL A 31 13.76 -0.53 13.42
N HIS A 32 15.02 -0.70 13.03
CA HIS A 32 16.09 0.25 13.37
C HIS A 32 15.80 1.64 12.77
N GLY A 33 15.40 1.69 11.50
CA GLY A 33 15.07 2.94 10.82
C GLY A 33 13.93 3.71 11.49
N LEU A 34 12.83 3.03 11.82
CA LEU A 34 11.67 3.64 12.51
C LEU A 34 11.95 4.06 13.95
N THR A 35 12.81 3.31 14.65
CA THR A 35 13.15 3.61 16.06
C THR A 35 14.04 4.86 16.13
N ASN A 36 14.94 5.04 15.15
CA ASN A 36 15.90 6.15 15.11
C ASN A 36 15.45 7.32 14.22
N ASN A 37 14.22 7.29 13.72
CA ASN A 37 13.65 8.30 12.80
C ASN A 37 14.51 8.52 11.54
N LEU A 38 15.16 7.48 11.05
CA LEU A 38 15.96 7.51 9.82
C LEU A 38 15.10 7.32 8.56
N VAL A 39 13.94 6.68 8.74
CA VAL A 39 12.93 6.46 7.71
C VAL A 39 11.55 6.61 8.36
N SER A 40 10.59 7.10 7.60
CA SER A 40 9.19 7.20 7.98
C SER A 40 8.40 5.96 7.54
N VAL A 41 7.23 5.77 8.12
CA VAL A 41 6.32 4.68 7.73
C VAL A 41 5.87 4.83 6.28
N LYS A 42 5.61 6.06 5.83
CA LYS A 42 5.25 6.37 4.44
C LYS A 42 6.35 5.94 3.46
N GLU A 43 7.61 6.20 3.79
CA GLU A 43 8.75 5.80 2.94
C GLU A 43 8.85 4.27 2.82
N ILE A 44 8.75 3.52 3.93
CA ILE A 44 8.77 2.05 3.87
C ILE A 44 7.57 1.51 3.09
N MET A 45 6.37 2.08 3.30
CA MET A 45 5.19 1.70 2.53
C MET A 45 5.40 1.93 1.03
N TYR A 46 5.96 3.08 0.66
CA TYR A 46 6.24 3.42 -0.73
C TYR A 46 7.21 2.42 -1.34
N GLU A 47 8.31 2.11 -0.65
CA GLU A 47 9.27 1.08 -1.07
C GLU A 47 8.60 -0.28 -1.27
N PHE A 48 7.69 -0.68 -0.37
CA PHE A 48 7.01 -1.98 -0.48
C PHE A 48 6.07 -2.00 -1.68
N PHE A 49 5.20 -1.01 -1.84
CA PHE A 49 4.25 -0.95 -2.96
C PHE A 49 4.93 -0.80 -4.33
N THR A 50 6.14 -0.25 -4.38
CA THR A 50 6.91 -0.06 -5.62
C THR A 50 8.00 -1.11 -5.83
N SER A 51 8.14 -2.07 -4.90
CA SER A 51 9.16 -3.11 -4.97
C SER A 51 8.93 -4.09 -6.12
N GLU A 52 10.02 -4.72 -6.56
CA GLU A 52 9.95 -5.82 -7.52
C GLU A 52 9.15 -7.01 -6.97
N GLU A 53 9.20 -7.24 -5.65
CA GLU A 53 8.41 -8.27 -4.99
C GLU A 53 6.91 -7.99 -5.14
N PHE A 54 6.46 -6.78 -4.82
CA PHE A 54 5.07 -6.39 -4.99
C PHE A 54 4.65 -6.48 -6.47
N PHE A 55 5.51 -6.04 -7.38
CA PHE A 55 5.24 -6.14 -8.82
C PHE A 55 5.03 -7.59 -9.27
N LYS A 56 5.94 -8.50 -8.90
CA LYS A 56 5.88 -9.92 -9.26
C LYS A 56 4.68 -10.63 -8.66
N LYS A 57 4.34 -10.32 -7.41
CA LYS A 57 3.19 -10.94 -6.73
C LYS A 57 1.86 -10.42 -7.27
N PHE A 58 1.74 -9.11 -7.39
CA PHE A 58 0.42 -8.48 -7.48
C PHE A 58 0.17 -7.72 -8.78
N VAL A 59 1.19 -7.40 -9.59
CA VAL A 59 1.02 -6.51 -10.75
C VAL A 59 1.12 -7.25 -12.07
N VAL A 60 2.07 -8.17 -12.21
CA VAL A 60 2.44 -8.78 -13.50
C VAL A 60 1.27 -9.40 -14.28
N ASN A 61 0.24 -9.89 -13.59
CA ASN A 61 -0.94 -10.53 -14.19
C ASN A 61 -2.22 -9.70 -14.10
N GLN A 62 -2.12 -8.39 -13.81
CA GLN A 62 -3.28 -7.51 -13.71
C GLN A 62 -3.32 -6.50 -14.85
N THR A 63 -4.52 -6.23 -15.37
CA THR A 63 -4.75 -5.07 -16.24
C THR A 63 -4.63 -3.77 -15.43
N PRO A 64 -4.33 -2.63 -16.07
CA PRO A 64 -4.31 -1.34 -15.38
C PRO A 64 -5.61 -1.02 -14.63
N ASN A 65 -6.77 -1.46 -15.13
CA ASN A 65 -8.06 -1.25 -14.47
C ASN A 65 -8.21 -2.08 -13.19
N GLU A 66 -7.82 -3.36 -13.23
CA GLU A 66 -7.86 -4.25 -12.06
C GLU A 66 -6.91 -3.74 -10.98
N LEU A 67 -5.68 -3.40 -11.35
CA LEU A 67 -4.70 -2.86 -10.42
C LEU A 67 -5.15 -1.53 -9.81
N SER A 68 -5.72 -0.63 -10.62
CA SER A 68 -6.25 0.65 -10.12
C SER A 68 -7.36 0.43 -9.09
N ARG A 69 -8.25 -0.53 -9.33
CA ARG A 69 -9.33 -0.90 -8.40
C ARG A 69 -8.78 -1.48 -7.11
N ASN A 70 -7.84 -2.42 -7.20
CA ASN A 70 -7.25 -3.08 -6.04
C ASN A 70 -6.45 -2.10 -5.18
N LEU A 71 -5.70 -1.17 -5.78
CA LEU A 71 -5.00 -0.11 -5.05
C LEU A 71 -5.96 0.88 -4.38
N LEU A 72 -7.03 1.31 -5.06
CA LEU A 72 -8.04 2.18 -4.45
C LEU A 72 -8.72 1.50 -3.27
N ALA A 73 -9.10 0.23 -3.40
CA ALA A 73 -9.71 -0.51 -2.32
C ALA A 73 -8.73 -0.79 -1.16
N CYS A 74 -7.45 -1.01 -1.45
CA CYS A 74 -6.40 -1.13 -0.44
C CYS A 74 -6.27 0.15 0.40
N PHE A 75 -6.22 1.31 -0.27
CA PHE A 75 -5.99 2.60 0.38
C PHE A 75 -7.26 3.18 1.03
N PHE A 76 -8.42 3.02 0.39
CA PHE A 76 -9.68 3.67 0.79
C PHE A 76 -10.84 2.71 0.97
N GLY A 77 -10.66 1.40 0.85
CA GLY A 77 -11.74 0.42 1.03
C GLY A 77 -12.63 0.23 -0.20
N ALA A 78 -13.19 -0.97 -0.32
CA ALA A 78 -14.01 -1.38 -1.46
C ALA A 78 -15.25 -0.52 -1.69
N SER A 79 -15.93 -0.12 -0.60
CA SER A 79 -17.15 0.68 -0.63
C SER A 79 -16.95 2.08 -1.18
N ASP A 80 -15.71 2.58 -1.14
CA ASP A 80 -15.40 3.98 -1.41
C ASP A 80 -14.81 4.15 -2.83
N VAL A 81 -14.70 3.05 -3.59
CA VAL A 81 -14.21 3.06 -4.97
C VAL A 81 -15.31 3.55 -5.92
N VAL A 82 -15.14 4.75 -6.46
CA VAL A 82 -16.05 5.36 -7.44
C VAL A 82 -15.41 5.49 -8.83
N SER A 83 -16.24 5.58 -9.88
CA SER A 83 -15.79 5.63 -11.28
C SER A 83 -14.80 6.77 -11.57
N ALA A 84 -14.99 7.94 -10.94
CA ALA A 84 -14.09 9.08 -11.11
C ALA A 84 -12.67 8.80 -10.59
N ASP A 85 -12.56 8.16 -9.42
CA ASP A 85 -11.27 7.77 -8.85
C ASP A 85 -10.59 6.70 -9.71
N LEU A 86 -11.34 5.72 -10.22
CA LEU A 86 -10.81 4.71 -11.14
C LEU A 86 -10.21 5.33 -12.40
N LEU A 87 -10.90 6.29 -13.01
CA LEU A 87 -10.38 6.99 -14.19
C LEU A 87 -9.10 7.77 -13.86
N ARG A 88 -9.10 8.52 -12.76
CA ARG A 88 -7.92 9.27 -12.31
C ARG A 88 -6.71 8.36 -12.05
N VAL A 89 -6.90 7.27 -11.31
CA VAL A 89 -5.83 6.33 -10.98
C VAL A 89 -5.33 5.61 -12.22
N ARG A 90 -6.22 5.17 -13.11
CA ARG A 90 -5.85 4.56 -14.38
C ARG A 90 -5.02 5.50 -15.25
N ASP A 91 -5.45 6.75 -15.38
CA ASP A 91 -4.74 7.74 -16.18
C ASP A 91 -3.36 8.06 -15.58
N ASN A 92 -3.24 8.09 -14.24
CA ASN A 92 -1.95 8.20 -13.56
C ASN A 92 -1.08 6.95 -13.76
N MET A 93 -1.65 5.75 -13.76
CA MET A 93 -0.92 4.51 -14.03
C MET A 93 -0.30 4.54 -15.43
N ILE A 94 -1.02 5.04 -16.44
CA ILE A 94 -0.52 5.18 -17.81
C ILE A 94 0.59 6.23 -17.90
N LYS A 95 0.48 7.35 -17.16
CA LYS A 95 1.41 8.49 -17.25
C LYS A 95 2.68 8.32 -16.41
N ALA A 96 2.56 7.75 -15.22
CA ALA A 96 3.59 7.77 -14.18
C ALA A 96 3.87 6.38 -13.58
N GLY A 97 3.17 5.34 -14.04
CA GLY A 97 3.31 3.98 -13.54
C GLY A 97 2.88 3.82 -12.09
N LEU A 98 3.23 2.66 -11.52
CA LEU A 98 2.91 2.30 -10.15
C LEU A 98 3.45 3.30 -9.12
N PRO A 99 4.71 3.77 -9.20
CA PRO A 99 5.23 4.75 -8.23
C PRO A 99 4.40 6.04 -8.18
N GLY A 100 4.03 6.59 -9.34
CA GLY A 100 3.21 7.80 -9.40
C GLY A 100 1.82 7.61 -8.81
N VAL A 101 1.22 6.43 -9.02
CA VAL A 101 -0.07 6.09 -8.40
C VAL A 101 0.04 5.97 -6.88
N VAL A 102 1.04 5.23 -6.39
CA VAL A 102 1.25 5.02 -4.95
C VAL A 102 1.45 6.35 -4.23
N THR A 103 2.29 7.24 -4.78
CA THR A 103 2.47 8.60 -4.25
C THR A 103 1.15 9.37 -4.23
N ALA A 104 0.39 9.36 -5.32
CA ALA A 104 -0.88 10.07 -5.39
C ALA A 104 -1.94 9.55 -4.41
N LEU A 105 -1.90 8.25 -4.06
CA LEU A 105 -2.80 7.65 -3.07
C LEU A 105 -2.36 7.95 -1.63
N MET A 106 -1.07 7.96 -1.33
CA MET A 106 -0.53 8.30 0.00
C MET A 106 -0.68 9.77 0.39
N GLU A 107 -0.75 10.65 -0.61
CA GLU A 107 -0.94 12.09 -0.44
C GLU A 107 -2.41 12.51 -0.52
N ASP A 108 -3.32 11.59 -0.79
CA ASP A 108 -4.76 11.85 -0.72
C ASP A 108 -5.17 12.07 0.76
N PRO A 109 -5.84 13.18 1.11
CA PRO A 109 -6.25 13.45 2.49
C PRO A 109 -7.06 12.31 3.14
N ARG A 110 -7.85 11.58 2.34
CA ARG A 110 -8.63 10.43 2.80
C ARG A 110 -7.75 9.31 3.36
N PHE A 111 -6.50 9.21 2.92
CA PHE A 111 -5.56 8.24 3.45
C PHE A 111 -5.31 8.49 4.92
N PHE A 112 -5.02 9.74 5.30
CA PHE A 112 -4.80 10.11 6.69
C PHE A 112 -6.06 9.95 7.53
N ASP A 113 -7.23 10.33 7.00
CA ASP A 113 -8.50 10.19 7.73
C ASP A 113 -8.82 8.73 8.08
N ARG A 114 -8.43 7.79 7.21
CA ARG A 114 -8.69 6.37 7.38
C ARG A 114 -7.63 5.65 8.22
N HIS A 115 -6.36 5.94 7.97
CA HIS A 115 -5.23 5.16 8.50
C HIS A 115 -4.49 5.91 9.61
N GLY A 116 -4.60 7.23 9.68
CA GLY A 116 -3.81 8.08 10.57
C GLY A 116 -2.34 8.19 10.12
N SER A 117 -1.49 8.77 10.99
CA SER A 117 -0.09 9.09 10.68
C SER A 117 0.83 7.88 10.47
N HIS A 118 0.44 6.70 10.95
CA HIS A 118 1.23 5.48 10.85
C HIS A 118 0.38 4.27 10.40
N GLY A 119 -0.82 4.48 9.88
CA GLY A 119 -1.67 3.36 9.50
C GLY A 119 -1.18 2.70 8.21
N VAL A 120 -1.31 1.38 8.20
CA VAL A 120 -0.83 0.52 7.12
C VAL A 120 -2.04 -0.06 6.40
N PRO A 121 -2.25 0.29 5.12
CA PRO A 121 -3.33 -0.27 4.33
C PRO A 121 -3.08 -1.77 4.08
N ARG A 122 -4.17 -2.51 3.86
CA ARG A 122 -4.12 -3.94 3.53
C ARG A 122 -4.41 -4.12 2.05
N TYR A 123 -3.44 -4.66 1.33
CA TYR A 123 -3.63 -5.02 -0.07
C TYR A 123 -4.41 -6.34 -0.16
N GLU A 124 -5.39 -6.42 -1.04
CA GLU A 124 -6.17 -7.64 -1.29
C GLU A 124 -6.34 -7.81 -2.80
N GLU A 125 -5.94 -8.95 -3.35
CA GLU A 125 -6.00 -9.23 -4.80
C GLU A 125 -7.43 -9.40 -5.33
N LYS A 126 -8.38 -9.71 -4.44
CA LYS A 126 -9.79 -9.96 -4.78
C LYS A 126 -10.68 -9.29 -3.77
N VAL A 127 -10.95 -8.02 -4.00
CA VAL A 127 -12.08 -7.37 -3.36
C VAL A 127 -13.34 -8.01 -3.92
N GLN A 128 -13.99 -8.88 -3.14
CA GLN A 128 -15.35 -9.32 -3.44
C GLN A 128 -16.26 -8.11 -3.31
N ILE A 129 -16.42 -7.37 -4.40
CA ILE A 129 -17.52 -6.42 -4.52
C ILE A 129 -18.77 -7.29 -4.65
N LEU A 130 -19.58 -7.34 -3.60
CA LEU A 130 -20.97 -7.75 -3.70
C LEU A 130 -21.66 -6.73 -4.61
N ILE A 131 -21.51 -6.89 -5.92
CA ILE A 131 -22.45 -6.35 -6.88
C ILE A 131 -23.73 -7.14 -6.66
N GLY A 132 -24.69 -6.51 -5.98
CA GLY A 132 -26.04 -7.05 -5.84
C GLY A 132 -26.55 -7.49 -7.20
N ALA A 133 -27.02 -8.74 -7.25
CA ALA A 133 -27.65 -9.35 -8.40
C ALA A 133 -28.91 -8.59 -8.83
#